data_AF-A0A7C3AZE1-F1
#
_entry.id   AF-A0A7C3AZE1-F1
#
_cell.length_a   1.000
_cell.length_b   1.000
_cell.length_c   1.000
_cell.angle_alpha   90.00
_cell.angle_beta   90.00
_cell.angle_gamma   90.00
#
_symmetry.space_group_name_H-M   'P 1'
#
loop_
_entity.id
_entity.type
_entity.pdbx_description
1 polymer ?
#
loop_
_entity_poly.entity_id
_entity_poly.type
_entity_poly.pdbx_seq_one_letter_code
_entity_poly.pdbx_strand_id
1 'polypeptide(L)'
;GALMVLGLLVGRERDNFADPEGVRFTTQRLAGELRKKFIDEYGSIICRNIQTKVMGRPYYLGDKDEYEKFHNAGAHEIYCPDVVGKACRWMAEIIEGAKLV
;
A
#
# COMPACT_ATOMS: atom_id res chain seq x y z
N GLY A 1 1.21 -1.78 -5.39
CA GLY A 1 0.21 -1.11 -6.24
C GLY A 1 0.35 0.39 -6.16
N ALA A 2 -0.29 1.03 -5.18
CA ALA A 2 -0.36 2.49 -5.01
C ALA A 2 0.97 3.25 -5.21
N LEU A 3 2.05 2.85 -4.53
CA LEU A 3 3.35 3.50 -4.68
C LEU A 3 3.97 3.35 -6.08
N MET A 4 3.63 2.30 -6.83
CA MET A 4 4.10 2.14 -8.20
C MET A 4 3.42 3.16 -9.12
N VAL A 5 2.12 3.39 -8.96
CA VAL A 5 1.39 4.43 -9.70
C VAL A 5 1.96 5.81 -9.39
N LEU A 6 2.25 6.09 -8.11
CA LEU A 6 2.93 7.34 -7.74
C LEU A 6 4.27 7.50 -8.46
N GLY A 7 5.07 6.42 -8.54
CA GLY A 7 6.33 6.43 -9.27
C GLY A 7 6.19 6.63 -10.79
N LEU A 8 5.05 6.28 -11.38
CA LEU A 8 4.75 6.57 -12.79
C LEU A 8 4.40 8.04 -13.03
N LEU A 9 3.82 8.72 -12.04
CA LEU A 9 3.41 10.13 -12.15
C LEU A 9 4.52 11.09 -11.72
N VAL A 10 5.26 10.74 -10.67
CA VAL A 10 6.32 11.54 -10.08
C VAL A 10 7.41 10.61 -9.55
N GLY A 11 8.24 10.12 -10.45
CA GLY A 11 9.38 9.24 -10.15
C GLY A 11 10.67 9.72 -10.80
N ARG A 12 11.77 9.04 -10.48
CA ARG A 12 13.03 9.22 -11.20
C ARG A 12 12.97 8.43 -12.50
N GLU A 13 13.43 9.04 -13.58
CA GLU A 13 13.59 8.37 -14.85
C GLU A 13 14.85 7.50 -14.90
N ARG A 14 14.84 6.49 -15.77
CA ARG A 14 15.94 5.51 -15.85
C ARG A 14 17.27 6.15 -16.30
N ASP A 15 17.21 7.12 -17.19
CA ASP A 15 18.36 7.89 -17.68
C ASP A 15 18.75 9.05 -16.75
N ASN A 16 17.87 9.46 -15.83
CA ASN A 16 18.13 10.47 -14.81
C ASN A 16 18.06 9.92 -13.37
N PHE A 17 18.80 8.84 -13.10
CA PHE A 17 18.80 8.23 -11.76
C PHE A 17 19.46 9.11 -10.68
N ALA A 18 20.37 9.99 -11.09
CA ALA A 18 21.09 10.93 -10.23
C ALA A 18 20.16 11.97 -9.58
N ASP A 19 19.10 12.35 -10.31
CA ASP A 19 18.02 13.22 -9.82
C ASP A 19 18.56 14.55 -9.23
N PRO A 20 19.29 15.36 -10.03
CA PRO A 20 19.75 16.68 -9.58
C PRO A 20 18.60 17.63 -9.27
N GLU A 21 17.43 17.44 -9.89
CA GLU A 21 16.20 18.18 -9.61
C GLU A 21 15.55 17.81 -8.27
N GLY A 22 15.91 16.66 -7.70
CA GLY A 22 15.43 16.21 -6.40
C GLY A 22 13.97 15.73 -6.38
N VAL A 23 13.44 15.28 -7.52
CA VAL A 23 12.07 14.73 -7.66
C VAL A 23 11.82 13.61 -6.64
N ARG A 24 12.85 12.84 -6.28
CA ARG A 24 12.73 11.77 -5.26
C ARG A 24 12.19 12.28 -3.92
N PHE A 25 12.48 13.53 -3.54
CA PHE A 25 12.03 14.07 -2.26
C PHE A 25 10.52 14.30 -2.26
N THR A 26 9.96 14.71 -3.40
CA THR A 26 8.51 14.78 -3.61
C THR A 26 7.89 13.38 -3.54
N THR A 27 8.43 12.40 -4.27
CA THR A 27 7.95 11.02 -4.24
C THR A 27 8.00 10.43 -2.83
N GLN A 28 9.10 10.63 -2.10
CA GLN A 28 9.30 10.14 -0.74
C GLN A 28 8.30 10.75 0.25
N ARG A 29 8.04 12.06 0.15
CA ARG A 29 7.05 12.74 0.99
C ARG A 29 5.65 12.15 0.77
N LEU A 30 5.20 12.07 -0.49
CA LEU A 30 3.87 11.55 -0.85
C LEU A 30 3.73 10.06 -0.47
N ALA A 31 4.78 9.26 -0.67
CA ALA A 31 4.82 7.87 -0.20
C ALA A 31 4.73 7.79 1.34
N GLY A 32 5.35 8.74 2.05
CA GLY A 32 5.28 8.87 3.50
C GLY A 32 3.87 9.17 4.00
N GLU A 33 3.09 9.97 3.26
CA GLU A 33 1.69 10.25 3.58
C GLU A 33 0.82 8.98 3.46
N LEU A 34 0.99 8.21 2.39
CA LEU A 34 0.31 6.91 2.27
C LEU A 34 0.73 5.96 3.39
N ARG A 35 2.04 5.87 3.69
CA ARG A 35 2.54 5.06 4.80
C ARG A 35 1.89 5.47 6.11
N LYS A 36 1.75 6.77 6.38
CA LYS A 36 1.10 7.27 7.59
C LYS A 36 -0.35 6.79 7.67
N LYS A 37 -1.13 6.82 6.58
CA LYS A 37 -2.50 6.27 6.55
C LYS A 37 -2.55 4.80 6.96
N PHE A 38 -1.62 3.97 6.45
CA PHE A 38 -1.51 2.57 6.85
C PHE A 38 -1.13 2.38 8.32
N ILE A 39 -0.21 3.19 8.86
CA ILE A 39 0.17 3.11 10.27
C ILE A 39 -0.99 3.56 11.17
N ASP A 40 -1.68 4.64 10.83
CA ASP A 40 -2.79 5.14 11.62
C ASP A 40 -3.97 4.15 11.60
N GLU A 41 -4.33 3.61 10.42
CA GLU A 41 -5.45 2.68 10.26
C GLU A 41 -5.12 1.28 10.76
N TYR A 42 -3.93 0.75 10.47
CA TYR A 42 -3.60 -0.66 10.73
C TYR A 42 -2.45 -0.90 11.70
N GLY A 43 -1.70 0.13 12.09
CA GLY A 43 -0.48 0.00 12.88
C GLY A 43 0.70 -0.59 12.09
N SER A 44 0.53 -0.92 10.80
CA SER A 44 1.57 -1.55 9.99
C SER A 44 1.33 -1.43 8.50
N ILE A 45 2.41 -1.49 7.73
CA ILE A 45 2.39 -1.70 6.27
C ILE A 45 2.64 -3.16 5.86
N ILE A 46 2.88 -4.04 6.85
CA ILE A 46 3.23 -5.45 6.61
C ILE A 46 1.96 -6.28 6.65
N CYS A 47 1.64 -6.99 5.56
CA CYS A 47 0.42 -7.79 5.43
C CYS A 47 0.20 -8.73 6.62
N ARG A 48 1.25 -9.42 7.09
CA ARG A 48 1.18 -10.30 8.26
C ARG A 48 0.55 -9.61 9.49
N ASN A 49 0.96 -8.38 9.78
CA ASN A 49 0.47 -7.63 10.93
C ASN A 49 -0.94 -7.08 10.69
N ILE A 50 -1.23 -6.65 9.46
CA ILE A 50 -2.58 -6.22 9.05
C ILE A 50 -3.56 -7.39 9.18
N GLN A 51 -3.20 -8.59 8.70
CA GLN A 51 -3.98 -9.82 8.86
C GLN A 51 -4.27 -10.11 10.34
N THR A 52 -3.27 -10.03 11.22
CA THR A 52 -3.48 -10.16 12.67
C THR A 52 -4.50 -9.15 13.20
N LYS A 53 -4.42 -7.89 12.77
CA LYS A 53 -5.34 -6.84 13.23
C LYS A 53 -6.78 -7.08 12.77
N VAL A 54 -6.99 -7.47 11.51
CA VAL A 54 -8.34 -7.51 10.90
C VAL A 54 -8.98 -8.90 10.91
N MET A 55 -8.18 -9.97 10.96
CA MET A 55 -8.63 -11.37 10.98
C MET A 55 -8.20 -12.13 12.25
N GLY A 56 -7.58 -11.46 13.22
CA GLY A 56 -7.18 -12.03 14.50
C GLY A 56 -5.89 -12.87 14.51
N ARG A 57 -5.37 -13.27 13.33
CA ARG A 57 -4.11 -13.99 13.19
C ARG A 57 -3.46 -13.78 11.81
N PRO A 58 -2.15 -14.02 11.67
CA PRO A 58 -1.53 -14.11 10.36
C PRO A 58 -1.72 -15.51 9.74
N TYR A 59 -1.58 -15.60 8.42
CA TYR A 59 -1.68 -16.84 7.65
C TYR A 59 -0.43 -17.04 6.79
N TYR A 60 0.08 -18.27 6.73
CA TYR A 60 1.20 -18.62 5.84
C TYR A 60 0.68 -19.13 4.49
N LEU A 61 0.55 -18.23 3.52
CA LEU A 61 -0.09 -18.52 2.23
C LEU A 61 0.68 -19.51 1.34
N GLY A 62 1.91 -19.87 1.69
CA GLY A 62 2.68 -20.91 0.99
C GLY A 62 2.23 -22.33 1.37
N ASP A 63 1.52 -22.48 2.49
CA ASP A 63 0.89 -23.72 2.90
C ASP A 63 -0.58 -23.75 2.46
N LYS A 64 -1.02 -24.89 1.89
CA LYS A 64 -2.36 -25.01 1.32
C LYS A 64 -3.45 -24.97 2.39
N ASP A 65 -3.23 -25.60 3.53
CA ASP A 65 -4.23 -25.64 4.61
C ASP A 65 -4.38 -24.25 5.24
N GLU A 66 -3.28 -23.51 5.40
CA GLU A 66 -3.32 -22.12 5.85
C GLU A 66 -3.96 -21.19 4.81
N TYR A 67 -3.75 -21.42 3.50
CA TYR A 67 -4.43 -20.67 2.45
C TYR A 67 -5.95 -20.87 2.49
N GLU A 68 -6.43 -22.11 2.68
CA GLU A 68 -7.87 -22.37 2.81
C GLU A 68 -8.44 -21.72 4.08
N LYS A 69 -7.74 -21.77 5.21
CA LYS A 69 -8.17 -21.05 6.42
C LYS A 69 -8.20 -19.54 6.21
N PHE A 70 -7.24 -18.99 5.46
CA PHE A 70 -7.21 -17.57 5.09
C PHE A 70 -8.44 -17.20 4.25
N HIS A 71 -8.76 -18.02 3.24
CA HIS A 71 -9.94 -17.82 2.41
C HIS A 71 -11.24 -17.88 3.24
N ASN A 72 -11.41 -18.94 4.03
CA ASN A 72 -12.58 -19.17 4.90
C ASN A 72 -12.72 -18.11 6.00
N ALA A 73 -11.64 -17.43 6.38
CA ALA A 73 -11.68 -16.27 7.29
C ALA A 73 -12.17 -14.98 6.59
N GLY A 74 -12.64 -15.05 5.34
CA GLY A 74 -13.18 -13.91 4.60
C GLY A 74 -12.11 -13.02 3.96
N ALA A 75 -10.87 -13.51 3.80
CA ALA A 75 -9.78 -12.69 3.31
C ALA A 75 -10.05 -12.08 1.93
N HIS A 76 -10.54 -12.86 0.97
CA HIS A 76 -10.79 -12.40 -0.40
C HIS A 76 -12.16 -11.75 -0.61
N GLU A 77 -13.07 -11.86 0.36
CA GLU A 77 -14.43 -11.32 0.24
C GLU A 77 -14.60 -10.02 1.02
N ILE A 78 -13.90 -9.88 2.14
CA ILE A 78 -14.13 -8.80 3.10
C ILE A 78 -12.83 -8.02 3.33
N TYR A 79 -11.81 -8.69 3.86
CA TYR A 79 -10.69 -7.98 4.50
C TYR A 79 -9.65 -7.45 3.52
N CYS A 80 -9.13 -8.28 2.62
CA CYS A 80 -8.14 -7.81 1.64
C CYS A 80 -8.73 -6.80 0.65
N PRO A 81 -9.96 -6.97 0.12
CA PRO A 81 -10.61 -5.95 -0.69
C PRO A 81 -10.77 -4.60 0.05
N ASP A 82 -11.18 -4.59 1.32
CA ASP A 82 -11.28 -3.35 2.11
C ASP A 82 -9.91 -2.64 2.24
N VAL A 83 -8.86 -3.39 2.62
CA VAL A 83 -7.51 -2.85 2.76
C VAL A 83 -7.00 -2.26 1.45
N VAL A 84 -7.17 -2.98 0.34
CA VAL A 84 -6.74 -2.53 -0.98
C VAL A 84 -7.57 -1.34 -1.45
N GLY A 85 -8.89 -1.36 -1.27
CA GLY A 85 -9.79 -0.27 -1.63
C GLY A 85 -9.45 1.03 -0.90
N LYS A 86 -9.18 0.95 0.41
CA LYS A 86 -8.69 2.09 1.21
C LYS A 86 -7.36 2.62 0.69
N ALA A 87 -6.40 1.73 0.40
CA ALA A 87 -5.11 2.12 -0.14
C ALA A 87 -5.21 2.83 -1.51
N CYS A 88 -6.08 2.34 -2.39
CA CYS A 88 -6.39 2.97 -3.67
C CYS A 88 -7.00 4.36 -3.48
N ARG A 89 -8.02 4.47 -2.63
CA ARG A 89 -8.67 5.76 -2.31
C ARG A 89 -7.66 6.77 -1.76
N TRP A 90 -6.87 6.40 -0.76
CA TRP A 90 -5.89 7.31 -0.16
C TRP A 90 -4.84 7.77 -1.17
N MET A 91 -4.36 6.88 -2.05
CA MET A 91 -3.41 7.28 -3.08
C MET A 91 -4.05 8.21 -4.11
N ALA A 92 -5.31 7.99 -4.50
CA ALA A 92 -6.03 8.91 -5.38
C ALA A 92 -6.15 10.31 -4.74
N GLU A 93 -6.53 10.39 -3.46
CA GLU A 93 -6.60 11.66 -2.70
C GLU A 93 -5.22 12.35 -2.62
N ILE A 94 -4.13 11.60 -2.43
CA ILE A 94 -2.76 12.14 -2.39
C ILE A 94 -2.34 12.67 -3.78
N ILE A 95 -2.64 11.93 -4.84
CA ILE A 95 -2.34 12.31 -6.23
C ILE A 95 -3.09 13.58 -6.62
N GLU A 96 -4.39 13.65 -6.33
CA GLU A 96 -5.24 14.82 -6.57
C GLU A 96 -4.76 16.03 -5.75
N GLY A 97 -4.51 15.85 -4.46
CA GLY A 97 -4.01 16.91 -3.58
C GLY A 97 -2.64 17.44 -4.00
N ALA A 98 -1.80 16.60 -4.61
CA ALA A 98 -0.52 16.98 -5.18
C ALA A 98 -0.61 17.54 -6.61
N LYS A 99 -1.80 17.58 -7.22
CA LYS A 99 -2.06 18.04 -8.60
C LYS A 99 -1.20 17.33 -9.64
N LEU A 100 -1.07 16.01 -9.51
CA LEU A 100 -0.30 15.18 -10.43
C LEU A 100 -1.15 14.65 -11.61
N VAL A 101 -2.47 14.78 -11.53
CA VAL A 101 -3.47 14.50 -12.59
C VAL A 101 -4.55 15.55 -12.59
#